data_AF-A0A1V0FYI1-F1
#
_entry.id   AF-A0A1V0FYI1-F1
#
_cell.length_a   1.000
_cell.length_b   1.000
_cell.length_c   1.000
_cell.angle_alpha   90.00
_cell.angle_beta   90.00
_cell.angle_gamma   90.00
#
_symmetry.space_group_name_H-M   'P 1'
#
loop_
_entity.id
_entity.type
_entity.pdbx_description
1 polymer ?
#
loop_
_entity_poly.entity_id
_entity_poly.type
_entity_poly.pdbx_seq_one_letter_code
_entity_poly.pdbx_strand_id
1 'polypeptide(L)'
;MARAYNKAILIKQEFDKLTDQVTGAKAKATQQIKSALYGDGKTTFDKKALESTPEKNCQDEQHNKNAGKWVAWDFLCLCTTSDGEGAPRCAHGATGGQLADPTAADSAKTAFDTIKTSCPQKPANKAITADEIFGTMSSFESLLGRQTSSQVSAPNHYIFGNPHTTGACDASSNQGMCVNYKTQQSKEGSGIRWLNNLEAAADTLRSAEKAAQEAKATEAKLTAIQTAA
;
A
#
# COMPACT_ATOMS: atom_id res chain seq x y z
N MET A 1 34.89 13.99 -37.93
CA MET A 1 33.81 13.12 -38.44
C MET A 1 33.65 11.83 -37.61
N ALA A 2 34.53 10.82 -37.72
CA ALA A 2 34.33 9.52 -37.03
C ALA A 2 34.20 9.57 -35.49
N ARG A 3 34.98 10.41 -34.79
CA ARG A 3 34.88 10.57 -33.33
C ARG A 3 33.55 11.20 -32.87
N ALA A 4 33.01 12.15 -33.64
CA ALA A 4 31.74 12.81 -33.31
C ALA A 4 30.56 11.84 -33.52
N TYR A 5 30.61 11.04 -34.59
CA TYR A 5 29.64 10.00 -34.88
C TYR A 5 29.58 8.92 -33.79
N ASN A 6 30.73 8.38 -33.37
CA ASN A 6 30.78 7.38 -32.30
C ASN A 6 30.25 7.93 -30.96
N LYS A 7 30.52 9.22 -30.66
CA LYS A 7 29.98 9.88 -29.46
C LYS A 7 28.45 10.02 -29.53
N ALA A 8 27.90 10.34 -30.69
CA ALA A 8 26.45 10.44 -30.89
C ALA A 8 25.74 9.10 -30.68
N ILE A 9 26.33 7.98 -31.11
CA ILE A 9 25.76 6.63 -30.90
C ILE A 9 25.62 6.32 -29.41
N LEU A 10 26.66 6.56 -28.60
CA LEU A 10 26.63 6.29 -27.16
C LEU A 10 25.57 7.14 -26.44
N ILE A 11 25.47 8.42 -26.82
CA ILE A 11 24.47 9.34 -26.25
C ILE A 11 23.05 8.90 -26.64
N LYS A 12 22.85 8.43 -27.88
CA LYS A 12 21.56 7.87 -28.32
C LYS A 12 21.18 6.62 -27.52
N GLN A 13 22.11 5.69 -27.33
CA GLN A 13 21.87 4.48 -26.53
C GLN A 13 21.44 4.81 -25.10
N GLU A 14 22.08 5.80 -24.47
CA GLU A 14 21.69 6.25 -23.14
C GLU A 14 20.31 6.91 -23.14
N PHE A 15 20.00 7.75 -24.14
CA PHE A 15 18.67 8.35 -24.29
C PHE A 15 17.56 7.30 -24.45
N ASP A 16 17.80 6.30 -25.29
CA ASP A 16 16.84 5.22 -25.56
C ASP A 16 16.58 4.42 -24.25
N LYS A 17 17.64 4.07 -23.50
CA LYS A 17 17.54 3.41 -22.19
C LYS A 17 16.76 4.23 -21.16
N LEU A 18 17.02 5.53 -21.06
CA LEU A 18 16.30 6.42 -20.14
C LEU A 18 14.82 6.53 -20.52
N THR A 19 14.51 6.55 -21.82
CA THR A 19 13.14 6.59 -22.33
C THR A 19 12.40 5.29 -22.04
N ASP A 20 13.04 4.13 -22.20
CA ASP A 20 12.47 2.83 -21.85
C ASP A 20 12.14 2.74 -20.36
N GLN A 21 13.02 3.27 -19.49
CA GLN A 21 12.77 3.34 -18.06
C GLN A 21 11.54 4.20 -17.73
N VAL A 22 11.42 5.37 -18.36
CA VAL A 22 10.28 6.29 -18.16
C VAL A 22 8.97 5.66 -18.62
N THR A 23 8.96 5.04 -19.81
CA THR A 23 7.74 4.45 -20.39
C THR A 23 7.25 3.24 -19.60
N GLY A 24 8.16 2.39 -19.07
CA GLY A 24 7.81 1.22 -18.27
C GLY A 24 7.38 1.54 -16.82
N ALA A 25 7.82 2.67 -16.27
CA ALA A 25 7.63 3.00 -14.86
C ALA A 25 6.16 3.07 -14.43
N LYS A 26 5.28 3.65 -15.27
CA LYS A 26 3.85 3.77 -14.95
C LYS A 26 3.21 2.40 -14.73
N ALA A 27 3.48 1.44 -15.62
CA ALA A 27 2.92 0.10 -15.52
C ALA A 27 3.43 -0.63 -14.27
N LYS A 28 4.75 -0.54 -14.03
CA LYS A 28 5.40 -1.16 -12.86
C LYS A 28 4.90 -0.57 -11.54
N ALA A 29 4.87 0.76 -11.39
CA ALA A 29 4.33 1.42 -10.20
C ALA A 29 2.85 1.07 -9.97
N THR A 30 2.04 1.02 -11.04
CA THR A 30 0.65 0.58 -10.95
C THR A 30 0.53 -0.85 -10.43
N GLN A 31 1.37 -1.77 -10.91
CA GLN A 31 1.40 -3.15 -10.43
C GLN A 31 1.79 -3.21 -8.95
N GLN A 32 2.80 -2.48 -8.52
CA GLN A 32 3.26 -2.45 -7.13
C GLN A 32 2.18 -1.88 -6.19
N ILE A 33 1.49 -0.81 -6.58
CA ILE A 33 0.34 -0.27 -5.84
C ILE A 33 -0.77 -1.31 -5.76
N LYS A 34 -1.09 -2.00 -6.86
CA LYS A 34 -2.11 -3.07 -6.84
C LYS A 34 -1.70 -4.25 -5.96
N SER A 35 -0.42 -4.62 -5.94
CA SER A 35 0.13 -5.62 -5.03
C SER A 35 -0.05 -5.20 -3.56
N ALA A 36 0.23 -3.94 -3.22
CA ALA A 36 -0.04 -3.40 -1.89
C ALA A 36 -1.53 -3.48 -1.51
N LEU A 37 -2.42 -3.17 -2.46
CA LEU A 37 -3.86 -3.13 -2.22
C LEU A 37 -4.49 -4.52 -2.10
N TYR A 38 -4.17 -5.42 -3.01
CA TYR A 38 -4.97 -6.63 -3.25
C TYR A 38 -4.20 -7.94 -3.18
N GLY A 39 -2.87 -7.88 -3.10
CA GLY A 39 -2.00 -9.05 -3.21
C GLY A 39 -1.18 -9.11 -4.48
N ASP A 40 -0.03 -9.77 -4.38
CA ASP A 40 0.91 -9.91 -5.48
C ASP A 40 0.24 -10.52 -6.73
N GLY A 41 0.37 -9.83 -7.85
CA GLY A 41 -0.22 -10.25 -9.13
C GLY A 41 -1.75 -10.10 -9.20
N LYS A 42 -2.38 -9.46 -8.22
CA LYS A 42 -3.83 -9.22 -8.18
C LYS A 42 -4.17 -7.81 -8.62
N THR A 43 -5.31 -7.67 -9.28
CA THR A 43 -5.86 -6.38 -9.71
C THR A 43 -7.16 -6.02 -8.97
N THR A 44 -7.70 -6.98 -8.21
CA THR A 44 -8.93 -6.90 -7.43
C THR A 44 -8.77 -7.71 -6.15
N PHE A 45 -9.65 -7.47 -5.19
CA PHE A 45 -9.72 -8.21 -3.93
C PHE A 45 -9.59 -9.74 -4.11
N ASP A 46 -8.76 -10.37 -3.29
CA ASP A 46 -8.57 -11.82 -3.22
C ASP A 46 -8.74 -12.28 -1.76
N LYS A 47 -9.60 -13.27 -1.53
CA LYS A 47 -9.85 -13.87 -0.20
C LYS A 47 -9.05 -15.14 0.06
N LYS A 48 -8.31 -15.66 -0.93
CA LYS A 48 -7.81 -17.05 -0.92
C LYS A 48 -6.99 -17.46 0.31
N ALA A 49 -6.29 -16.53 0.96
CA ALA A 49 -5.51 -16.83 2.17
C ALA A 49 -6.02 -16.09 3.41
N LEU A 50 -7.24 -15.56 3.39
CA LEU A 50 -7.93 -15.14 4.61
C LEU A 50 -8.24 -16.36 5.48
N GLU A 51 -8.16 -16.16 6.79
CA GLU A 51 -8.53 -17.12 7.82
C GLU A 51 -9.98 -16.92 8.25
N SER A 52 -10.59 -17.95 8.83
CA SER A 52 -12.03 -17.97 9.16
C SER A 52 -12.44 -17.08 10.35
N THR A 53 -11.51 -16.41 11.02
CA THR A 53 -11.85 -15.46 12.10
C THR A 53 -11.13 -14.13 11.91
N PRO A 54 -11.77 -12.98 12.19
CA PRO A 54 -11.13 -11.67 12.11
C PRO A 54 -9.83 -11.60 12.90
N GLU A 55 -9.82 -12.11 14.12
CA GLU A 55 -8.62 -12.17 14.97
C GLU A 55 -7.41 -12.80 14.27
N LYS A 56 -7.60 -13.92 13.55
CA LYS A 56 -6.51 -14.57 12.80
C LYS A 56 -6.00 -13.75 11.62
N ASN A 57 -6.77 -12.78 11.16
CA ASN A 57 -6.39 -11.90 10.06
C ASN A 57 -5.83 -10.57 10.53
N CYS A 58 -6.26 -10.10 11.70
CA CYS A 58 -6.03 -8.73 12.18
C CYS A 58 -4.94 -8.62 13.25
N GLN A 59 -4.50 -9.74 13.80
CA GLN A 59 -3.37 -9.77 14.72
C GLN A 59 -2.48 -10.99 14.51
N ASP A 60 -1.25 -10.89 15.00
CA ASP A 60 -0.30 -11.98 14.95
C ASP A 60 0.22 -12.33 16.36
N GLU A 61 -0.20 -13.51 16.83
CA GLU A 61 0.26 -14.08 18.10
C GLU A 61 1.27 -15.24 17.91
N GLN A 62 1.42 -15.77 16.69
CA GLN A 62 2.23 -16.98 16.41
C GLN A 62 3.02 -16.93 15.07
N HIS A 63 3.42 -15.74 14.61
CA HIS A 63 4.32 -15.52 13.46
C HIS A 63 3.82 -15.96 12.07
N ASN A 64 2.51 -16.11 11.83
CA ASN A 64 2.00 -16.63 10.56
C ASN A 64 0.58 -16.15 10.19
N LYS A 65 0.32 -14.85 10.32
CA LYS A 65 -1.04 -14.30 10.11
C LYS A 65 -1.08 -13.09 9.16
N ASN A 66 -2.29 -12.72 8.77
CA ASN A 66 -2.55 -11.90 7.58
C ASN A 66 -2.41 -10.38 7.78
N ALA A 67 -2.18 -9.94 9.01
CA ALA A 67 -1.99 -8.54 9.37
C ALA A 67 -0.86 -7.91 8.53
N GLY A 68 -1.17 -6.80 7.85
CA GLY A 68 -0.17 -6.07 7.09
C GLY A 68 0.26 -6.74 5.79
N LYS A 69 -0.40 -7.81 5.36
CA LYS A 69 -0.16 -8.38 4.03
C LYS A 69 -0.65 -7.41 2.96
N TRP A 70 -1.93 -7.02 2.99
CA TRP A 70 -2.56 -6.18 1.97
C TRP A 70 -3.50 -5.17 2.60
N VAL A 71 -3.57 -3.97 2.02
CA VAL A 71 -4.45 -2.89 2.51
C VAL A 71 -5.92 -3.34 2.55
N ALA A 72 -6.37 -4.12 1.56
CA ALA A 72 -7.77 -4.56 1.54
C ALA A 72 -8.16 -5.44 2.72
N TRP A 73 -7.23 -6.24 3.26
CA TRP A 73 -7.50 -7.08 4.43
C TRP A 73 -7.42 -6.28 5.71
N ASP A 74 -6.46 -5.36 5.81
CA ASP A 74 -6.38 -4.42 6.93
C ASP A 74 -7.65 -3.56 7.03
N PHE A 75 -8.26 -3.16 5.90
CA PHE A 75 -9.57 -2.48 5.91
C PHE A 75 -10.70 -3.34 6.47
N LEU A 76 -10.71 -4.67 6.25
CA LEU A 76 -11.71 -5.53 6.87
C LEU A 76 -11.56 -5.50 8.39
N CYS A 77 -10.33 -5.58 8.89
CA CYS A 77 -10.03 -5.49 10.31
C CYS A 77 -10.47 -4.17 10.95
N LEU A 78 -10.34 -3.06 10.22
CA LEU A 78 -10.64 -1.72 10.73
C LEU A 78 -12.13 -1.36 10.66
N CYS A 79 -12.87 -1.99 9.75
CA CYS A 79 -14.19 -1.50 9.34
C CYS A 79 -15.33 -2.51 9.48
N THR A 80 -15.04 -3.78 9.78
CA THR A 80 -16.04 -4.82 10.02
C THR A 80 -16.05 -5.22 11.49
N THR A 81 -17.15 -5.83 11.94
CA THR A 81 -17.27 -6.43 13.28
C THR A 81 -17.48 -7.94 13.17
N SER A 82 -16.96 -8.72 14.10
CA SER A 82 -17.21 -10.17 14.15
C SER A 82 -18.63 -10.47 14.66
N ASP A 83 -19.15 -9.61 15.53
CA ASP A 83 -20.50 -9.69 16.08
C ASP A 83 -21.25 -8.36 15.94
N GLY A 84 -22.58 -8.44 15.78
CA GLY A 84 -23.47 -7.28 15.71
C GLY A 84 -23.35 -6.40 14.44
N GLU A 85 -24.14 -5.33 14.42
CA GLU A 85 -24.09 -4.31 13.38
C GLU A 85 -22.85 -3.43 13.57
N GLY A 86 -22.05 -3.30 12.51
CA GLY A 86 -20.75 -2.62 12.58
C GLY A 86 -20.84 -1.14 12.99
N ALA A 87 -19.84 -0.65 13.71
CA ALA A 87 -19.74 0.76 14.06
C ALA A 87 -19.28 1.60 12.85
N PRO A 88 -19.86 2.80 12.59
CA PRO A 88 -19.50 3.65 11.46
C PRO A 88 -18.18 4.41 11.69
N ARG A 89 -17.08 3.66 11.83
CA ARG A 89 -15.76 4.19 12.22
C ARG A 89 -14.86 4.51 11.03
N CYS A 90 -15.04 3.82 9.90
CA CYS A 90 -14.22 4.04 8.71
C CYS A 90 -14.74 5.18 7.82
N ALA A 91 -16.06 5.38 7.80
CA ALA A 91 -16.68 6.53 7.16
C ALA A 91 -17.98 6.88 7.89
N HIS A 92 -18.27 8.17 7.98
CA HIS A 92 -19.48 8.63 8.65
C HIS A 92 -20.72 8.06 7.95
N GLY A 93 -21.57 7.37 8.70
CA GLY A 93 -22.80 6.75 8.19
C GLY A 93 -22.60 5.48 7.36
N ALA A 94 -21.37 4.96 7.24
CA ALA A 94 -21.09 3.71 6.53
C ALA A 94 -20.36 2.72 7.43
N THR A 95 -20.76 1.45 7.34
CA THR A 95 -20.16 0.33 8.08
C THR A 95 -19.70 -0.72 7.08
N GLY A 96 -18.65 -1.49 7.41
CA GLY A 96 -18.26 -2.67 6.64
C GLY A 96 -19.19 -3.87 6.87
N GLY A 97 -20.19 -3.73 7.76
CA GLY A 97 -21.08 -4.78 8.18
C GLY A 97 -20.45 -5.78 9.14
N GLN A 98 -21.22 -6.81 9.46
CA GLN A 98 -20.75 -7.97 10.21
C GLN A 98 -19.95 -8.91 9.30
N LEU A 99 -18.77 -9.32 9.74
CA LEU A 99 -17.89 -10.27 9.08
C LEU A 99 -17.31 -11.27 10.10
N ALA A 100 -18.17 -12.17 10.59
CA ALA A 100 -17.76 -13.21 11.55
C ALA A 100 -16.78 -14.24 10.93
N ASP A 101 -16.98 -14.58 9.65
CA ASP A 101 -16.14 -15.50 8.90
C ASP A 101 -15.73 -14.89 7.55
N PRO A 102 -14.51 -14.33 7.46
CA PRO A 102 -13.98 -13.76 6.22
C PRO A 102 -13.83 -14.74 5.05
N THR A 103 -13.93 -16.05 5.29
CA THR A 103 -13.85 -17.10 4.26
C THR A 103 -15.21 -17.52 3.72
N ALA A 104 -16.30 -17.16 4.41
CA ALA A 104 -17.65 -17.57 4.07
C ALA A 104 -18.18 -16.83 2.84
N ALA A 105 -18.40 -17.57 1.75
CA ALA A 105 -18.91 -17.04 0.48
C ALA A 105 -18.17 -15.74 0.08
N ASP A 106 -18.87 -14.74 -0.47
CA ASP A 106 -18.25 -13.47 -0.88
C ASP A 106 -18.37 -12.35 0.15
N SER A 107 -18.66 -12.68 1.42
CA SER A 107 -18.87 -11.72 2.50
C SER A 107 -17.73 -10.70 2.64
N ALA A 108 -16.48 -11.17 2.72
CA ALA A 108 -15.30 -10.31 2.84
C ALA A 108 -15.12 -9.40 1.61
N LYS A 109 -15.43 -9.89 0.41
CA LYS A 109 -15.37 -9.08 -0.80
C LYS A 109 -16.43 -7.99 -0.78
N THR A 110 -17.67 -8.33 -0.44
CA THR A 110 -18.79 -7.39 -0.34
C THR A 110 -18.53 -6.32 0.72
N ALA A 111 -18.01 -6.70 1.89
CA ALA A 111 -17.61 -5.79 2.94
C ALA A 111 -16.52 -4.82 2.44
N PHE A 112 -15.46 -5.35 1.83
CA PHE A 112 -14.39 -4.52 1.27
C PHE A 112 -14.88 -3.57 0.18
N ASP A 113 -15.72 -4.02 -0.75
CA ASP A 113 -16.26 -3.17 -1.81
C ASP A 113 -17.12 -2.03 -1.22
N THR A 114 -17.91 -2.31 -0.17
CA THR A 114 -18.71 -1.30 0.56
C THR A 114 -17.84 -0.26 1.26
N ILE A 115 -16.72 -0.69 1.86
CA ILE A 115 -15.75 0.22 2.47
C ILE A 115 -15.09 1.08 1.38
N LYS A 116 -14.66 0.44 0.29
CA LYS A 116 -13.96 1.09 -0.82
C LYS A 116 -14.82 2.16 -1.50
N THR A 117 -16.12 1.95 -1.66
CA THR A 117 -17.02 2.97 -2.26
C THR A 117 -17.19 4.18 -1.35
N SER A 118 -16.93 4.04 -0.05
CA SER A 118 -16.95 5.14 0.92
C SER A 118 -15.64 5.96 0.92
N CYS A 119 -14.57 5.45 0.30
CA CYS A 119 -13.30 6.16 0.22
C CYS A 119 -13.38 7.38 -0.72
N PRO A 120 -12.91 8.57 -0.30
CA PRO A 120 -12.84 9.73 -1.18
C PRO A 120 -12.04 9.44 -2.45
N GLN A 121 -12.59 9.85 -3.59
CA GLN A 121 -11.90 9.67 -4.86
C GLN A 121 -10.93 10.83 -5.10
N LYS A 122 -9.71 10.49 -5.52
CA LYS A 122 -8.75 11.48 -6.01
C LYS A 122 -9.29 12.11 -7.30
N PRO A 123 -9.15 13.43 -7.51
CA PRO A 123 -9.50 14.06 -8.78
C PRO A 123 -8.80 13.38 -9.95
N ALA A 124 -9.54 13.11 -11.04
CA ALA A 124 -9.04 12.34 -12.18
C ALA A 124 -7.84 12.97 -12.89
N ASN A 125 -7.65 14.28 -12.74
CA ASN A 125 -6.53 15.03 -13.33
C ASN A 125 -5.25 15.02 -12.48
N LYS A 126 -5.29 14.48 -11.25
CA LYS A 126 -4.13 14.46 -10.36
C LYS A 126 -3.46 13.09 -10.44
N ALA A 127 -2.24 13.05 -10.97
CA ALA A 127 -1.41 11.85 -10.93
C ALA A 127 -0.97 11.54 -9.48
N ILE A 128 -0.73 10.27 -9.20
CA ILE A 128 -0.04 9.83 -7.97
C ILE A 128 1.46 10.04 -8.20
N THR A 129 2.12 10.71 -7.25
CA THR A 129 3.57 10.97 -7.29
C THR A 129 4.30 10.14 -6.23
N ALA A 130 5.63 10.05 -6.35
CA ALA A 130 6.45 9.41 -5.31
C ALA A 130 6.25 10.08 -3.94
N ASP A 131 6.28 11.40 -3.90
CA ASP A 131 6.13 12.18 -2.65
C ASP A 131 4.77 11.98 -1.98
N GLU A 132 3.70 11.82 -2.76
CA GLU A 132 2.38 11.53 -2.21
C GLU A 132 2.31 10.14 -1.58
N ILE A 133 2.96 9.14 -2.19
CA ILE A 133 3.05 7.80 -1.61
C ILE A 133 3.86 7.83 -0.31
N PHE A 134 5.05 8.45 -0.31
CA PHE A 134 5.87 8.57 0.90
C PHE A 134 5.14 9.34 2.01
N GLY A 135 4.49 10.46 1.67
CA GLY A 135 3.70 11.23 2.63
C GLY A 135 2.54 10.41 3.24
N THR A 136 1.91 9.55 2.43
CA THR A 136 0.87 8.62 2.91
C THR A 136 1.45 7.58 3.87
N MET A 137 2.59 6.99 3.53
CA MET A 137 3.28 6.01 4.40
C MET A 137 3.67 6.64 5.74
N SER A 138 4.34 7.80 5.73
CA SER A 138 4.72 8.51 6.96
C SER A 138 3.51 8.93 7.80
N SER A 139 2.41 9.33 7.14
CA SER A 139 1.16 9.64 7.84
C SER A 139 0.61 8.41 8.55
N PHE A 140 0.55 7.27 7.87
CA PHE A 140 0.12 6.00 8.45
C PHE A 140 0.99 5.60 9.65
N GLU A 141 2.31 5.59 9.48
CA GLU A 141 3.25 5.22 10.55
C GLU A 141 3.10 6.13 11.77
N SER A 142 2.86 7.43 11.55
CA SER A 142 2.66 8.39 12.65
C SER A 142 1.38 8.14 13.46
N LEU A 143 0.43 7.38 12.92
CA LEU A 143 -0.84 7.05 13.56
C LEU A 143 -0.78 5.74 14.36
N LEU A 144 0.27 4.93 14.19
CA LEU A 144 0.47 3.72 14.97
C LEU A 144 0.50 4.03 16.47
N GLY A 145 -0.23 3.24 17.25
CA GLY A 145 -0.41 3.36 18.69
C GLY A 145 -1.28 4.52 19.17
N ARG A 146 -1.72 5.44 18.31
CA ARG A 146 -2.43 6.65 18.78
C ARG A 146 -3.75 6.38 19.48
N GLN A 147 -4.43 5.29 19.14
CA GLN A 147 -5.76 4.94 19.70
C GLN A 147 -5.68 3.88 20.81
N THR A 148 -4.49 3.64 21.37
CA THR A 148 -4.26 2.57 22.37
C THR A 148 -4.11 3.09 23.80
N SER A 149 -4.44 4.37 24.07
CA SER A 149 -4.14 5.03 25.35
C SER A 149 -4.81 4.42 26.58
N SER A 150 -5.85 3.61 26.42
CA SER A 150 -6.51 2.86 27.50
C SER A 150 -5.82 1.53 27.84
N GLN A 151 -4.82 1.12 27.05
CA GLN A 151 -4.14 -0.17 27.16
C GLN A 151 -2.79 0.00 27.84
N VAL A 152 -2.51 -0.76 28.89
CA VAL A 152 -1.25 -0.64 29.66
C VAL A 152 -0.30 -1.83 29.49
N SER A 153 -0.76 -2.93 28.88
CA SER A 153 -0.06 -4.22 28.82
C SER A 153 0.13 -4.79 27.41
N ALA A 154 -0.32 -4.08 26.37
CA ALA A 154 -0.25 -4.52 24.97
C ALA A 154 0.89 -3.80 24.22
N PRO A 155 1.40 -4.36 23.10
CA PRO A 155 2.48 -3.78 22.30
C PRO A 155 1.92 -2.64 21.42
N ASN A 156 1.39 -1.64 22.11
CA ASN A 156 0.51 -0.59 21.64
C ASN A 156 1.04 0.19 20.44
N HIS A 157 2.35 0.45 20.40
CA HIS A 157 2.97 1.24 19.33
C HIS A 157 2.99 0.53 17.96
N TYR A 158 2.62 -0.75 17.89
CA TYR A 158 2.46 -1.47 16.61
C TYR A 158 1.01 -1.61 16.15
N ILE A 159 0.04 -1.02 16.86
CA ILE A 159 -1.38 -1.19 16.56
C ILE A 159 -1.92 0.02 15.80
N PHE A 160 -2.64 -0.21 14.71
CA PHE A 160 -3.44 0.82 14.03
C PHE A 160 -4.92 0.57 14.29
N GLY A 161 -5.67 1.62 14.65
CA GLY A 161 -7.10 1.50 15.01
C GLY A 161 -7.34 1.30 16.50
N ASN A 162 -8.58 0.92 16.86
CA ASN A 162 -9.04 0.87 18.25
C ASN A 162 -9.11 -0.59 18.74
N PRO A 163 -8.13 -1.06 19.54
CA PRO A 163 -8.13 -2.42 20.06
C PRO A 163 -9.25 -2.67 21.07
N HIS A 164 -9.52 -3.96 21.30
CA HIS A 164 -10.33 -4.41 22.41
C HIS A 164 -9.67 -3.99 23.73
N THR A 165 -10.43 -3.95 24.84
CA THR A 165 -9.87 -3.60 26.17
C THR A 165 -8.76 -4.53 26.65
N THR A 166 -8.58 -5.67 26.00
CA THR A 166 -7.50 -6.65 26.23
C THR A 166 -6.26 -6.38 25.37
N GLY A 167 -6.33 -5.43 24.44
CA GLY A 167 -5.31 -5.16 23.42
C GLY A 167 -5.47 -5.97 22.13
N ALA A 168 -6.48 -6.83 22.05
CA ALA A 168 -6.72 -7.68 20.88
C ALA A 168 -7.35 -6.92 19.70
N CYS A 169 -7.05 -7.38 18.48
CA CYS A 169 -7.71 -7.00 17.24
C CYS A 169 -8.61 -8.13 16.76
N ASP A 170 -9.74 -8.33 17.44
CA ASP A 170 -10.69 -9.44 17.24
C ASP A 170 -12.03 -9.01 16.61
N ALA A 171 -12.19 -7.70 16.38
CA ALA A 171 -13.40 -7.06 15.87
C ALA A 171 -14.69 -7.32 16.70
N SER A 172 -14.57 -7.70 17.98
CA SER A 172 -15.73 -8.06 18.82
C SER A 172 -16.39 -6.88 19.52
N SER A 173 -17.70 -6.94 19.71
CA SER A 173 -18.50 -6.13 20.64
C SER A 173 -18.32 -4.60 20.49
N ASN A 174 -18.27 -4.10 19.25
CA ASN A 174 -17.95 -2.70 18.93
C ASN A 174 -16.55 -2.23 19.39
N GLN A 175 -15.64 -3.16 19.63
CA GLN A 175 -14.22 -2.96 19.93
C GLN A 175 -13.36 -3.86 19.02
N GLY A 176 -12.02 -3.83 19.19
CA GLY A 176 -11.13 -4.73 18.45
C GLY A 176 -10.98 -4.46 16.96
N MET A 177 -11.49 -3.33 16.45
CA MET A 177 -11.32 -2.89 15.06
C MET A 177 -9.96 -2.22 14.91
N CYS A 178 -8.94 -3.06 14.81
CA CYS A 178 -7.56 -2.65 14.66
C CYS A 178 -6.77 -3.67 13.85
N VAL A 179 -5.53 -3.31 13.54
CA VAL A 179 -4.53 -4.25 13.04
C VAL A 179 -3.31 -4.18 13.93
N ASN A 180 -2.82 -5.32 14.38
CA ASN A 180 -1.62 -5.43 15.20
C ASN A 180 -0.44 -5.92 14.34
N TYR A 181 0.51 -5.01 14.09
CA TYR A 181 1.69 -5.27 13.26
C TYR A 181 2.93 -5.70 14.05
N LYS A 182 2.78 -6.14 15.30
CA LYS A 182 3.90 -6.46 16.20
C LYS A 182 4.95 -7.35 15.54
N THR A 183 4.53 -8.43 14.88
CA THR A 183 5.48 -9.37 14.24
C THR A 183 6.21 -8.70 13.09
N GLN A 184 5.48 -8.01 12.22
CA GLN A 184 6.02 -7.36 11.02
C GLN A 184 7.04 -6.26 11.38
N GLN A 185 6.80 -5.55 12.49
CA GLN A 185 7.62 -4.44 12.96
C GLN A 185 8.61 -4.84 14.07
N SER A 186 8.63 -6.11 14.47
CA SER A 186 9.62 -6.61 15.43
C SER A 186 11.01 -6.66 14.81
N LYS A 187 12.06 -6.80 15.62
CA LYS A 187 13.47 -6.84 15.17
C LYS A 187 13.74 -7.90 14.09
N GLU A 188 12.98 -8.98 14.07
CA GLU A 188 13.12 -10.09 13.11
C GLU A 188 12.08 -10.01 11.98
N GLY A 189 11.18 -9.02 12.01
CA GLY A 189 10.17 -8.79 11.01
C GLY A 189 10.73 -8.18 9.72
N SER A 190 10.05 -8.46 8.61
CA SER A 190 10.40 -7.92 7.28
C SER A 190 9.67 -6.59 6.94
N GLY A 191 9.06 -5.96 7.93
CA GLY A 191 8.18 -4.80 7.75
C GLY A 191 6.76 -5.19 7.29
N ILE A 192 5.89 -4.19 7.21
CA ILE A 192 4.51 -4.35 6.72
C ILE A 192 4.56 -4.50 5.21
N ARG A 193 4.13 -5.66 4.69
CA ARG A 193 4.32 -6.01 3.27
C ARG A 193 3.68 -5.02 2.31
N TRP A 194 2.47 -4.54 2.61
CA TRP A 194 1.84 -3.55 1.73
C TRP A 194 2.57 -2.20 1.77
N LEU A 195 3.20 -1.81 2.87
CA LEU A 195 4.07 -0.62 2.91
C LEU A 195 5.30 -0.82 2.01
N ASN A 196 5.97 -1.97 2.08
CA ASN A 196 7.13 -2.27 1.23
C ASN A 196 6.77 -2.20 -0.27
N ASN A 197 5.57 -2.66 -0.64
CA ASN A 197 5.07 -2.55 -2.02
C ASN A 197 4.79 -1.09 -2.43
N LEU A 198 4.28 -0.25 -1.52
CA LEU A 198 4.11 1.19 -1.76
C LEU A 198 5.46 1.91 -1.89
N GLU A 199 6.43 1.58 -1.03
CA GLU A 199 7.80 2.09 -1.10
C GLU A 199 8.42 1.79 -2.47
N ALA A 200 8.34 0.54 -2.92
CA ALA A 200 8.86 0.12 -4.22
C ALA A 200 8.16 0.84 -5.40
N ALA A 201 6.88 1.18 -5.26
CA ALA A 201 6.16 1.99 -6.24
C ALA A 201 6.67 3.44 -6.26
N ALA A 202 6.87 4.04 -5.09
CA ALA A 202 7.38 5.40 -4.95
C ALA A 202 8.81 5.51 -5.51
N ASP A 203 9.68 4.55 -5.23
CA ASP A 203 11.02 4.48 -5.80
C ASP A 203 11.03 4.31 -7.31
N THR A 204 10.09 3.53 -7.85
CA THR A 204 9.91 3.38 -9.30
C THR A 204 9.53 4.71 -9.95
N LEU A 205 8.60 5.45 -9.34
CA LEU A 205 8.19 6.78 -9.83
C LEU A 205 9.34 7.78 -9.73
N ARG A 206 10.05 7.86 -8.60
CA ARG A 206 11.17 8.78 -8.42
C ARG A 206 12.34 8.49 -9.36
N SER A 207 12.62 7.20 -9.59
CA SER A 207 13.63 6.78 -10.57
C SER A 207 13.24 7.18 -12.00
N ALA A 208 11.95 7.13 -12.34
CA ALA A 208 11.45 7.57 -13.64
C ALA A 208 11.51 9.09 -13.79
N GLU A 209 11.19 9.85 -12.75
CA GLU A 209 11.32 11.31 -12.74
C GLU A 209 12.78 11.72 -12.99
N LYS A 210 13.73 11.07 -12.30
CA LYS A 210 15.17 11.29 -12.53
C LYS A 210 15.57 10.95 -13.96
N ALA A 211 15.16 9.79 -14.46
CA ALA A 211 15.47 9.36 -15.83
C ALA A 211 14.89 10.31 -16.88
N ALA A 212 13.71 10.88 -16.66
CA ALA A 212 13.12 11.87 -17.56
C ALA A 212 13.94 13.17 -17.63
N GLN A 213 14.50 13.63 -16.51
CA GLN A 213 15.39 14.80 -16.51
C GLN A 213 16.71 14.50 -17.22
N GLU A 214 17.29 13.33 -16.98
CA GLU A 214 18.51 12.89 -17.65
C GLU A 214 18.29 12.68 -19.17
N ALA A 215 17.12 12.19 -19.58
CA ALA A 215 16.75 12.03 -20.99
C ALA A 215 16.71 13.39 -21.70
N LYS A 216 16.06 14.40 -21.11
CA LYS A 216 16.03 15.77 -21.65
C LYS A 216 17.43 16.36 -21.78
N ALA A 217 18.29 16.17 -20.78
CA ALA A 217 19.67 16.62 -20.84
C ALA A 217 20.48 15.91 -21.95
N THR A 218 20.18 14.64 -22.19
CA THR A 218 20.83 13.81 -23.22
C THR A 218 20.34 14.16 -24.62
N GLU A 219 19.05 14.44 -24.78
CA GLU A 219 18.45 14.98 -26.00
C GLU A 219 19.11 16.30 -26.41
N ALA A 220 19.27 17.24 -25.46
CA ALA A 220 19.94 18.51 -25.73
C ALA A 220 21.39 18.32 -26.23
N LYS A 221 22.12 17.31 -25.72
CA LYS A 221 23.46 16.97 -26.21
C LYS A 221 23.43 16.41 -27.63
N LEU A 222 22.44 15.59 -27.98
CA LEU A 222 22.26 15.08 -29.34
C LEU A 222 21.98 16.22 -30.32
N THR A 223 21.07 17.12 -29.98
CA THR A 223 20.75 18.30 -30.80
C THR A 223 21.98 19.16 -31.03
N ALA A 224 22.77 19.44 -29.98
CA ALA A 224 24.00 20.22 -30.11
C ALA A 224 25.03 19.59 -31.07
N ILE A 225 25.18 18.26 -31.03
CA ILE A 225 26.07 17.53 -31.95
C ILE A 225 25.54 17.62 -33.39
N GLN A 226 24.23 17.50 -33.59
CA GLN A 226 23.60 17.61 -34.91
C GLN A 226 23.79 19.01 -35.52
N THR A 227 23.68 20.06 -34.71
CA THR A 227 23.85 21.45 -35.19
C THR A 227 25.30 21.87 -35.41
N ALA A 228 26.27 21.13 -34.84
CA ALA A 228 27.70 21.41 -34.96
C ALA A 228 28.40 20.59 -36.06
N ALA A 229 27.66 19.69 -36.72
CA ALA A 229 28.10 18.87 -37.85
C ALA A 229 27.71 19.52 -39.18
#